data_AF-A0ABC8KPQ1-F1
#
_entry.id   AF-A0ABC8KPQ1-F1
#
_cell.length_a   1.000
_cell.length_b   1.000
_cell.length_c   1.000
_cell.angle_alpha   90.00
_cell.angle_beta   90.00
_cell.angle_gamma   90.00
#
_symmetry.space_group_name_H-M   'P 1'
#
loop_
_entity.id
_entity.type
_entity.pdbx_description
1 polymer ?
#
loop_
_entity_poly.entity_id
_entity_poly.type
_entity_poly.pdbx_seq_one_letter_code
_entity_poly.pdbx_strand_id
1 'polypeptide(L)'
;MTLLKYLPVRVVDILVMMMVKTRFFLYGDPSKYGLLRPKQGPFSTKLFTGKTPVIDVGTVHKIREGKIQVINGGIESIEGKTLTFENGLKQDFDAIVFATGYTSSVCNWLKNYEYVMKDDGFPKNPMPKHWKGENNLYCVGFSRKGIAGAAQDAMSVAQDINSILAATR
;
A
#
# COMPACT_ATOMS: atom_id res chain seq x y z
N MET A 1 -7.85 -9.90 -9.29
CA MET A 1 -8.20 -10.48 -7.97
C MET A 1 -8.83 -11.86 -8.06
N THR A 2 -9.36 -12.30 -9.22
CA THR A 2 -10.03 -13.60 -9.38
C THR A 2 -9.15 -14.79 -9.01
N LEU A 3 -7.88 -14.81 -9.45
CA LEU A 3 -6.97 -15.94 -9.17
C LEU A 3 -6.69 -16.13 -7.67
N LEU A 4 -6.67 -15.04 -6.90
CA LEU A 4 -6.48 -15.06 -5.44
C LEU A 4 -7.67 -15.67 -4.68
N LYS A 5 -8.82 -15.88 -5.35
CA LYS A 5 -9.96 -16.61 -4.77
C LYS A 5 -9.71 -18.12 -4.74
N TYR A 6 -8.83 -18.62 -5.61
CA TYR A 6 -8.66 -20.05 -5.84
C TYR A 6 -7.23 -20.54 -5.55
N LEU A 7 -6.23 -19.66 -5.62
CA LEU A 7 -4.83 -20.02 -5.44
C LEU A 7 -4.17 -19.24 -4.29
N PRO A 8 -3.19 -19.83 -3.59
CA PRO A 8 -2.40 -19.12 -2.59
C PRO A 8 -1.67 -17.91 -3.18
N VAL A 9 -1.52 -16.85 -2.38
CA VAL A 9 -0.88 -15.58 -2.79
C VAL A 9 0.49 -15.80 -3.43
N ARG A 10 1.31 -16.69 -2.86
CA ARG A 10 2.65 -17.02 -3.39
C ARG A 10 2.59 -17.59 -4.80
N VAL A 11 1.62 -18.46 -5.09
CA VAL A 11 1.45 -19.08 -6.42
C VAL A 11 1.05 -18.01 -7.44
N VAL A 12 0.10 -17.15 -7.07
CA VAL A 12 -0.34 -16.04 -7.93
C VAL A 12 0.82 -15.09 -8.22
N ASP A 13 1.61 -14.74 -7.20
CA ASP A 13 2.80 -13.90 -7.37
C ASP A 13 3.82 -14.55 -8.30
N ILE A 14 4.12 -15.84 -8.15
CA ILE A 14 5.05 -16.55 -9.05
C ILE A 14 4.58 -16.46 -10.51
N LEU A 15 3.29 -16.73 -10.77
CA LEU A 15 2.71 -16.67 -12.12
C LEU A 15 2.81 -15.26 -12.71
N VAL A 16 2.44 -14.24 -11.94
CA VAL A 16 2.51 -12.83 -12.37
C VAL A 16 3.97 -12.42 -12.62
N MET A 17 4.89 -12.84 -11.75
CA MET A 17 6.31 -12.56 -11.90
C MET A 17 6.92 -13.27 -13.12
N MET A 18 6.46 -14.47 -13.47
CA MET A 18 6.85 -15.13 -14.72
C MET A 18 6.36 -14.35 -15.95
N MET A 19 5.11 -13.90 -15.96
CA MET A 19 4.55 -13.07 -17.04
C MET A 19 5.28 -11.73 -17.22
N VAL A 20 5.70 -11.09 -16.13
CA VAL A 20 6.51 -9.86 -16.20
C VAL A 20 7.88 -10.15 -16.82
N LYS A 21 8.50 -11.29 -16.46
CA LYS A 21 9.80 -11.69 -17.00
C LYS A 21 9.74 -11.95 -18.51
N THR A 22 8.67 -12.53 -19.02
CA THR A 22 8.50 -12.72 -20.47
C THR A 22 8.25 -11.40 -21.20
N ARG A 23 7.46 -10.48 -20.63
CA ARG A 23 7.29 -9.14 -21.18
C ARG A 23 8.60 -8.35 -21.23
N PHE A 24 9.45 -8.48 -20.22
CA PHE A 24 10.76 -7.85 -20.23
C PHE A 24 11.59 -8.28 -21.43
N PHE A 25 11.57 -9.57 -21.79
CA PHE A 25 12.30 -10.05 -22.97
C PHE A 25 11.82 -9.37 -24.27
N LEU A 26 10.54 -8.99 -24.32
CA LEU A 26 9.94 -8.32 -25.47
C LEU A 26 10.13 -6.79 -25.47
N TYR A 27 10.12 -6.14 -24.30
CA TYR A 27 10.08 -4.67 -24.16
C TYR A 27 11.34 -4.05 -23.53
N GLY A 28 12.29 -4.88 -23.09
CA GLY A 28 13.54 -4.53 -22.41
C GLY A 28 13.40 -4.16 -20.92
N ASP A 29 14.36 -4.56 -20.07
CA ASP A 29 15.32 -3.60 -19.49
C ASP A 29 14.89 -2.39 -18.64
N PRO A 30 13.85 -2.33 -17.78
CA PRO A 30 13.54 -1.11 -17.04
C PRO A 30 14.61 -0.71 -16.00
N SER A 31 15.45 -1.64 -15.55
CA SER A 31 16.53 -1.39 -14.56
C SER A 31 17.57 -0.40 -15.10
N LYS A 32 17.74 -0.32 -16.43
CA LYS A 32 18.62 0.68 -17.06
C LYS A 32 18.17 2.12 -16.83
N TYR A 33 16.90 2.32 -16.45
CA TYR A 33 16.34 3.59 -16.05
C TYR A 33 16.17 3.70 -14.53
N GLY A 34 16.85 2.86 -13.75
CA GLY A 34 16.75 2.85 -12.28
C GLY A 34 15.51 2.17 -11.71
N LEU A 35 14.59 1.67 -12.53
CA LEU A 35 13.40 0.97 -12.04
C LEU A 35 13.73 -0.49 -11.67
N LEU A 36 14.13 -0.68 -10.41
CA LEU A 36 14.47 -1.99 -9.87
C LEU A 36 13.24 -2.84 -9.60
N ARG A 37 13.36 -4.14 -9.90
CA ARG A 37 12.30 -5.11 -9.64
C ARG A 37 12.26 -5.47 -8.15
N PRO A 38 11.09 -5.38 -7.50
CA PRO A 38 10.93 -5.91 -6.14
C PRO A 38 11.19 -7.42 -6.08
N LYS A 39 11.90 -7.88 -5.04
CA LYS A 39 12.13 -9.31 -4.79
C LYS A 39 10.84 -10.05 -4.46
N GLN A 40 9.90 -9.35 -3.81
CA GLN A 40 8.60 -9.88 -3.43
C GLN A 40 7.55 -9.55 -4.50
N GLY A 41 6.64 -10.48 -4.77
CA GLY A 41 5.56 -10.26 -5.72
C GLY A 41 4.54 -9.24 -5.21
N PRO A 42 3.79 -8.58 -6.12
CA PRO A 42 2.93 -7.45 -5.82
C PRO A 42 1.80 -7.78 -4.85
N PHE A 43 1.28 -9.01 -4.88
CA PHE A 43 0.19 -9.41 -3.99
C PHE A 43 0.69 -9.72 -2.58
N SER A 44 1.84 -10.38 -2.44
CA SER A 44 2.49 -10.55 -1.14
C SER A 44 2.86 -9.18 -0.56
N THR A 45 3.46 -8.28 -1.34
CA THR A 45 3.79 -6.92 -0.88
C THR A 45 2.55 -6.20 -0.39
N LYS A 46 1.44 -6.25 -1.14
CA LYS A 46 0.16 -5.66 -0.71
C LYS A 46 -0.35 -6.30 0.59
N LEU A 47 -0.24 -7.62 0.74
CA LEU A 47 -0.70 -8.32 1.93
C LEU A 47 0.08 -7.91 3.18
N PHE A 48 1.42 -7.86 3.10
CA PHE A 48 2.27 -7.55 4.25
C PHE A 48 2.35 -6.07 4.58
N THR A 49 2.43 -5.22 3.56
CA THR A 49 2.65 -3.77 3.74
C THR A 49 1.36 -2.95 3.65
N GLY A 50 0.29 -3.51 3.10
CA GLY A 50 -0.91 -2.76 2.70
C GLY A 50 -0.71 -1.88 1.46
N LYS A 51 0.50 -1.80 0.91
CA LYS A 51 0.85 -0.93 -0.22
C LYS A 51 0.84 -1.75 -1.51
N THR A 52 0.12 -1.25 -2.51
CA THR A 52 0.14 -1.85 -3.85
C THR A 52 1.24 -1.17 -4.66
N PRO A 53 2.23 -1.91 -5.18
CA PRO A 53 3.21 -1.30 -6.08
C PRO A 53 2.51 -0.95 -7.39
N VAL A 54 2.48 0.35 -7.72
CA VAL A 54 1.87 0.88 -8.94
C VAL A 54 2.88 1.81 -9.59
N ILE A 55 2.99 1.72 -10.92
CA ILE A 55 3.69 2.69 -11.74
C ILE A 55 2.77 3.13 -12.86
N ASP A 56 2.62 4.44 -13.01
CA ASP A 56 1.82 5.01 -14.09
C ASP A 56 2.51 4.82 -15.45
N VAL A 57 1.75 4.47 -16.47
CA VAL A 57 2.28 4.23 -17.83
C VAL A 57 2.85 5.50 -18.46
N GLY A 58 2.25 6.66 -18.18
CA GLY A 58 2.76 7.96 -18.62
C GLY A 58 4.07 8.32 -17.91
N THR A 59 4.20 7.99 -16.63
CA THR A 59 5.46 8.13 -15.88
C THR A 59 6.57 7.27 -16.48
N VAL A 60 6.28 6.02 -16.85
CA VAL A 60 7.28 5.15 -17.53
C VAL A 60 7.75 5.77 -18.84
N HIS A 61 6.84 6.37 -19.62
CA HIS A 61 7.21 7.03 -20.86
C HIS A 61 8.15 8.23 -20.61
N LYS A 62 7.83 9.09 -19.65
CA LYS A 62 8.67 10.25 -19.28
C LYS A 62 10.05 9.84 -18.75
N ILE A 63 10.13 8.72 -18.02
CA ILE A 63 11.41 8.14 -17.57
C ILE A 63 12.25 7.70 -18.79
N ARG A 64 11.63 7.01 -19.75
CA ARG A 64 12.31 6.56 -20.98
C ARG A 64 12.82 7.71 -21.85
N GLU A 65 12.10 8.84 -21.86
CA GLU A 65 12.52 10.07 -22.55
C GLU A 65 13.58 10.87 -21.79
N GLY A 66 13.97 10.47 -20.58
CA GLY A 66 14.93 11.21 -19.74
C GLY A 66 14.36 12.45 -19.05
N LYS A 67 13.05 12.70 -19.16
CA LYS A 67 12.37 13.81 -18.47
C LYS A 67 12.22 13.59 -16.97
N ILE A 68 12.26 12.33 -16.53
CA ILE A 68 12.28 11.93 -15.13
C ILE A 68 13.49 11.02 -14.91
N GLN A 69 14.40 11.44 -14.03
CA GLN A 69 15.53 10.61 -13.60
C GLN A 69 15.15 9.87 -12.32
N VAL A 70 15.30 8.55 -12.33
CA VAL A 70 15.16 7.72 -11.11
C VAL A 70 16.52 7.61 -10.46
N ILE A 71 16.63 8.07 -9.22
CA ILE A 71 17.83 7.92 -8.39
C ILE A 71 17.57 6.78 -7.42
N ASN A 72 18.45 5.78 -7.42
CA ASN A 72 18.38 4.65 -6.50
C ASN A 72 19.07 5.01 -5.19
N GLY A 73 18.35 4.86 -4.09
CA GLY A 73 18.82 5.20 -2.75
C GLY A 73 17.94 6.27 -2.09
N GLY A 74 17.92 6.28 -0.77
CA GLY A 74 17.33 7.36 0.01
C GLY A 74 18.11 8.67 -0.12
N ILE A 75 17.51 9.74 0.40
CA ILE A 75 18.21 11.00 0.64
C ILE A 75 18.99 10.83 1.95
N GLU A 76 20.31 10.98 1.90
CA GLU A 76 21.20 10.91 3.06
C GLU A 76 21.26 12.26 3.80
N SER A 77 21.48 13.35 3.06
CA SER A 77 21.52 14.71 3.63
C SER A 77 21.01 15.77 2.65
N ILE A 78 20.58 16.90 3.22
CA ILE A 78 20.17 18.11 2.48
C ILE A 78 20.99 19.28 3.03
N GLU A 79 21.81 19.90 2.19
CA GLU A 79 22.67 21.05 2.52
C GLU A 79 22.36 22.20 1.57
N GLY A 80 21.56 23.16 2.02
CA GLY A 80 21.07 24.23 1.16
C GLY A 80 20.22 23.65 0.02
N LYS A 81 20.68 23.81 -1.23
CA LYS A 81 20.03 23.24 -2.42
C LYS A 81 20.56 21.85 -2.80
N THR A 82 21.69 21.43 -2.24
CA THR A 82 22.37 20.20 -2.62
C THR A 82 21.85 19.04 -1.79
N LEU A 83 21.38 17.99 -2.48
CA LEU A 83 21.04 16.72 -1.88
C LEU A 83 22.20 15.74 -2.05
N THR A 84 22.56 15.05 -0.98
CA THR A 84 23.42 13.87 -1.03
C THR A 84 22.54 12.62 -0.91
N PHE A 85 22.67 11.69 -1.84
CA PHE A 85 21.95 10.42 -1.84
C PHE A 85 22.84 9.31 -1.25
N GLU A 86 22.22 8.25 -0.72
CA GLU A 86 22.92 7.09 -0.12
C GLU A 86 23.93 6.39 -1.06
N ASN A 87 23.82 6.61 -2.37
CA ASN A 87 24.74 6.10 -3.38
C ASN A 87 25.95 7.03 -3.63
N GLY A 88 26.09 8.12 -2.87
CA GLY A 88 27.14 9.13 -3.00
C GLY A 88 26.87 10.22 -4.05
N LEU A 89 25.78 10.12 -4.82
CA LEU A 89 25.41 11.15 -5.80
C LEU A 89 25.08 12.47 -5.07
N LYS A 90 25.57 13.59 -5.60
CA LYS A 90 25.22 14.93 -5.14
C LYS A 90 24.59 15.72 -6.28
N GLN A 91 23.45 16.36 -6.01
CA GLN A 91 22.73 17.14 -7.02
C GLN A 91 21.90 18.25 -6.39
N ASP A 92 21.84 19.39 -7.08
CA ASP A 92 21.05 20.55 -6.66
C ASP A 92 19.59 20.44 -7.11
N PHE A 93 18.67 20.86 -6.25
CA PHE A 93 17.24 20.92 -6.52
C PHE A 93 16.63 22.25 -6.08
N ASP A 94 15.70 22.79 -6.87
CA ASP A 94 14.98 24.02 -6.53
C ASP A 94 13.78 23.78 -5.61
N ALA A 95 13.23 22.57 -5.59
CA ALA A 95 12.11 22.18 -4.76
C ALA A 95 12.14 20.70 -4.40
N ILE A 96 11.59 20.37 -3.23
CA ILE A 96 11.44 19.01 -2.72
C ILE A 96 9.97 18.76 -2.40
N VAL A 97 9.41 17.66 -2.90
CA VAL A 97 8.02 17.24 -2.61
C VAL A 97 8.04 15.86 -1.95
N PHE A 98 7.64 15.79 -0.68
CA PHE A 98 7.55 14.53 0.06
C PHE A 98 6.26 13.78 -0.27
N ALA A 99 6.33 12.87 -1.24
CA ALA A 99 5.25 11.95 -1.60
C ALA A 99 5.29 10.63 -0.78
N THR A 100 5.57 10.71 0.53
CA THR A 100 5.83 9.55 1.40
C THR A 100 4.57 8.88 1.99
N GLY A 101 3.38 9.40 1.66
CA GLY A 101 2.09 8.83 2.06
C GLY A 101 1.50 9.49 3.31
N TYR A 102 0.57 8.78 3.96
CA TYR A 102 -0.18 9.25 5.12
C TYR A 102 -0.13 8.25 6.26
N THR A 103 -0.30 8.73 7.49
CA THR A 103 -0.51 7.94 8.70
C THR A 103 -1.94 8.14 9.24
N SER A 104 -2.41 7.21 10.07
CA SER A 104 -3.72 7.31 10.70
C SER A 104 -3.68 8.36 11.82
N SER A 105 -4.68 9.25 11.87
CA SER A 105 -4.83 10.24 12.95
C SER A 105 -5.87 9.81 14.00
N VAL A 106 -6.43 8.60 13.90
CA VAL A 106 -7.56 8.16 14.74
C VAL A 106 -7.25 8.29 16.23
N CYS A 107 -6.06 7.88 16.66
CA CYS A 107 -5.63 7.93 18.05
C CYS A 107 -5.55 9.37 18.62
N ASN A 108 -5.50 10.40 17.77
CA ASN A 108 -5.42 11.79 18.20
C ASN A 108 -6.78 12.40 18.54
N TRP A 109 -7.87 11.86 18.00
CA TRP A 109 -9.21 12.44 18.15
C TRP A 109 -10.22 11.49 18.79
N LEU A 110 -10.05 10.17 18.62
CA LEU A 110 -10.91 9.18 19.24
C LEU A 110 -10.49 8.99 20.70
N LYS A 111 -11.31 9.49 21.63
CA LYS A 111 -11.11 9.25 23.05
C LYS A 111 -11.22 7.76 23.36
N ASN A 112 -10.37 7.28 24.25
CA ASN A 112 -10.34 5.88 24.66
C ASN A 112 -10.20 4.93 23.46
N TYR A 113 -9.38 5.32 22.46
CA TYR A 113 -9.18 4.54 21.24
C TYR A 113 -8.63 3.15 21.56
N GLU A 114 -7.99 2.95 22.70
CA GLU A 114 -7.36 1.71 23.12
C GLU A 114 -8.38 0.57 23.22
N TYR A 115 -9.69 0.82 23.31
CA TYR A 115 -10.69 -0.25 23.25
C TYR A 115 -10.87 -0.85 21.84
N VAL A 116 -10.44 -0.15 20.78
CA VAL A 116 -10.74 -0.56 19.39
C VAL A 116 -9.55 -0.45 18.43
N MET A 117 -8.64 0.49 18.64
CA MET A 117 -7.45 0.74 17.83
C MET A 117 -6.17 0.36 18.58
N LYS A 118 -5.16 -0.06 17.83
CA LYS A 118 -3.76 -0.12 18.24
C LYS A 118 -3.14 1.27 18.13
N ASP A 119 -1.95 1.44 18.68
CA ASP A 119 -1.21 2.70 18.62
C ASP A 119 -0.77 3.10 17.21
N ASP A 120 -0.76 2.17 16.24
CA ASP A 120 -0.53 2.47 14.83
C ASP A 120 -1.77 3.06 14.13
N GLY A 121 -2.88 3.25 14.86
CA GLY A 121 -4.15 3.77 14.36
C GLY A 121 -4.93 2.80 13.48
N PHE A 122 -4.68 1.49 13.62
CA PHE A 122 -5.44 0.41 12.98
C PHE A 122 -6.21 -0.43 14.01
N PRO A 123 -7.27 -1.16 13.60
CA PRO A 123 -8.08 -1.96 14.51
C PRO A 123 -7.28 -3.03 15.26
N LYS A 124 -7.62 -3.23 16.54
CA LYS A 124 -7.02 -4.27 17.39
C LYS A 124 -7.34 -5.66 16.89
N ASN A 125 -8.60 -5.89 16.52
CA ASN A 125 -9.07 -7.22 16.14
C ASN A 125 -8.42 -7.70 14.84
N PRO A 126 -8.05 -8.98 14.75
CA PRO A 126 -7.47 -9.53 13.54
C PRO A 126 -8.54 -9.72 12.45
N MET A 127 -8.09 -9.69 11.20
CA MET A 127 -8.90 -10.02 10.04
C MET A 127 -9.30 -11.52 10.11
N PRO A 128 -10.54 -11.93 9.77
CA PRO A 128 -11.59 -11.18 9.06
C PRO A 128 -12.54 -10.35 9.93
N LYS A 129 -12.39 -10.34 11.25
CA LYS A 129 -13.30 -9.62 12.18
C LYS A 129 -12.73 -8.27 12.67
N HIS A 130 -11.72 -7.74 11.99
CA HIS A 130 -11.07 -6.47 12.33
C HIS A 130 -12.02 -5.28 12.35
N TRP A 131 -13.15 -5.36 11.64
CA TRP A 131 -14.15 -4.31 11.54
C TRP A 131 -15.06 -4.19 12.76
N LYS A 132 -15.12 -5.19 13.66
CA LYS A 132 -15.98 -5.18 14.85
C LYS A 132 -15.17 -4.82 16.09
N GLY A 133 -15.54 -3.74 16.76
CA GLY A 133 -15.04 -3.35 18.07
C GLY A 133 -15.98 -3.75 19.21
N GLU A 134 -15.65 -3.28 20.40
CA GLU A 134 -16.52 -3.39 21.59
C GLU A 134 -17.58 -2.27 21.60
N ASN A 135 -18.62 -2.41 22.41
CA ASN A 135 -19.65 -1.38 22.63
C ASN A 135 -20.30 -0.83 21.34
N ASN A 136 -20.54 -1.72 20.36
CA ASN A 136 -21.13 -1.39 19.06
C ASN A 136 -20.33 -0.33 18.26
N LEU A 137 -19.02 -0.23 18.51
CA LEU A 137 -18.11 0.57 17.71
C LEU A 137 -17.55 -0.29 16.56
N TYR A 138 -17.43 0.32 15.37
CA TYR A 138 -17.02 -0.39 14.16
C TYR A 138 -15.90 0.35 13.41
N CYS A 139 -15.04 -0.42 12.73
CA CYS A 139 -13.92 0.09 11.96
C CYS A 139 -14.08 -0.27 10.47
N VAL A 140 -14.43 0.71 9.64
CA VAL A 140 -14.65 0.51 8.20
C VAL A 140 -13.51 1.11 7.38
N GLY A 141 -12.96 0.35 6.43
CA GLY A 141 -11.92 0.83 5.51
C GLY A 141 -10.48 0.62 6.01
N PHE A 142 -10.30 0.01 7.18
CA PHE A 142 -8.99 -0.25 7.78
C PHE A 142 -8.36 -1.58 7.34
N SER A 143 -9.02 -2.35 6.48
CA SER A 143 -8.54 -3.67 6.00
C SER A 143 -7.28 -3.64 5.13
N ARG A 144 -6.81 -2.44 4.71
CA ARG A 144 -5.70 -2.24 3.75
C ARG A 144 -5.90 -2.96 2.40
N LYS A 145 -7.14 -3.36 2.09
CA LYS A 145 -7.51 -4.01 0.83
C LYS A 145 -7.95 -3.03 -0.26
N GLY A 146 -8.00 -1.73 0.06
CA GLY A 146 -8.50 -0.66 -0.81
C GLY A 146 -10.03 -0.58 -0.78
N ILE A 147 -10.63 0.03 -1.81
CA ILE A 147 -12.08 0.29 -1.89
C ILE A 147 -12.91 -1.00 -1.73
N ALA A 148 -12.49 -2.10 -2.36
CA ALA A 148 -13.16 -3.39 -2.21
C ALA A 148 -13.15 -3.90 -0.75
N GLY A 149 -12.08 -3.62 0.00
CA GLY A 149 -11.99 -3.92 1.42
C GLY A 149 -12.95 -3.08 2.25
N ALA A 150 -13.00 -1.78 1.99
CA ALA A 150 -13.94 -0.88 2.66
C ALA A 150 -15.39 -1.30 2.42
N ALA A 151 -15.74 -1.72 1.20
CA ALA A 151 -17.06 -2.25 0.89
C ALA A 151 -17.38 -3.54 1.66
N GLN A 152 -16.42 -4.47 1.76
CA GLN A 152 -16.57 -5.68 2.57
C GLN A 152 -16.81 -5.36 4.05
N ASP A 153 -15.98 -4.46 4.61
CA ASP A 153 -16.10 -4.02 6.00
C ASP A 153 -17.50 -3.41 6.24
N ALA A 154 -17.95 -2.52 5.35
CA ALA A 154 -19.27 -1.88 5.45
C ALA A 154 -20.43 -2.88 5.39
N MET A 155 -20.37 -3.87 4.49
CA MET A 155 -21.40 -4.92 4.41
C MET A 155 -21.46 -5.77 5.68
N SER A 156 -20.31 -6.13 6.25
CA SER A 156 -20.25 -6.90 7.50
C SER A 156 -20.81 -6.11 8.68
N VAL A 157 -20.50 -4.82 8.78
CA VAL A 157 -21.06 -3.92 9.80
C VAL A 157 -22.58 -3.81 9.66
N ALA A 158 -23.09 -3.61 8.44
CA ALA A 158 -24.54 -3.50 8.20
C ALA A 158 -25.29 -4.79 8.60
N GLN A 159 -24.72 -5.95 8.32
CA GLN A 159 -25.29 -7.25 8.72
C GLN A 159 -25.32 -7.41 10.25
N ASP A 160 -24.26 -7.00 10.94
CA ASP A 160 -24.16 -7.06 12.40
C ASP A 160 -25.16 -6.11 13.09
N ILE A 161 -25.29 -4.88 12.58
CA ILE A 161 -26.31 -3.94 13.08
C ILE A 161 -27.71 -4.52 12.89
N ASN A 162 -27.99 -5.08 11.71
CA ASN A 162 -29.29 -5.68 11.43
C ASN A 162 -29.61 -6.86 12.37
N SER A 163 -28.63 -7.71 12.69
CA SER A 163 -28.84 -8.83 13.61
C SER A 163 -29.10 -8.37 15.05
N ILE A 164 -28.41 -7.31 15.51
CA ILE A 164 -28.66 -6.71 16.84
C ILE A 164 -30.07 -6.14 16.91
N LEU A 165 -30.50 -5.38 15.89
CA LEU A 165 -31.83 -4.80 15.84
C LEU A 165 -32.93 -5.86 15.76
N ALA A 166 -32.70 -6.96 15.02
CA ALA A 166 -33.63 -8.07 14.94
C ALA A 166 -33.78 -8.82 16.28
N ALA A 167 -32.69 -8.95 17.05
CA ALA A 167 -32.72 -9.59 18.37
C ALA A 167 -33.37 -8.74 19.47
N THR A 168 -33.56 -7.44 19.23
CA THR A 168 -34.20 -6.50 20.17
C THR A 168 -35.71 -6.32 19.89
N ARG A 169 -36.22 -6.97 18.83
CA ARG A 169 -37.65 -7.04 18.50
C ARG A 169 -38.27 -8.32 19.04
#